data_AF-A0A397W318-F1
#
_entry.id   AF-A0A397W318-F1
#
_cell.length_a   1.000
_cell.length_b   1.000
_cell.length_c   1.000
_cell.angle_alpha   90.00
_cell.angle_beta   90.00
_cell.angle_gamma   90.00
#
_symmetry.space_group_name_H-M   'P 1'
#
loop_
_entity.id
_entity.type
_entity.pdbx_description
1 polymer ?
#
loop_
_entity_poly.entity_id
_entity_poly.type
_entity_poly.pdbx_seq_one_letter_code
_entity_poly.pdbx_strand_id
1 'polypeptide(L)'
;FDYQINVWKRKAQIVVCLKGLDNSKDINQEFLEEVKNQHNHGGNSAIAIYGITKNPKDGNYMMVMEYAKQGSLRKLLDSKYGELDWTYK
;
A
#
# COMPACT_ATOMS: atom_id res chain seq x y z
N PHE A 1 -19.96 -0.82 0.47
CA PHE A 1 -20.88 -1.51 -0.44
C PHE A 1 -22.28 -0.98 -0.14
N ASP A 2 -23.05 -0.62 -1.17
CA ASP A 2 -24.45 -0.26 -0.98
C ASP A 2 -25.30 -1.53 -1.13
N TYR A 3 -25.84 -2.01 -0.01
CA TYR A 3 -26.65 -3.23 0.04
C TYR A 3 -28.05 -3.07 -0.56
N GLN A 4 -28.55 -1.84 -0.73
CA GLN A 4 -29.88 -1.61 -1.29
C GLN A 4 -29.88 -1.72 -2.81
N ILE A 5 -28.81 -1.24 -3.45
CA ILE A 5 -28.67 -1.25 -4.91
C ILE A 5 -27.63 -2.27 -5.41
N ASN A 6 -26.97 -3.01 -4.51
CA ASN A 6 -25.91 -3.99 -4.82
C ASN A 6 -24.73 -3.40 -5.64
N VAL A 7 -24.28 -2.18 -5.27
CA VAL A 7 -23.18 -1.49 -5.96
C VAL A 7 -22.04 -1.14 -5.02
N TRP A 8 -20.81 -1.37 -5.47
CA TRP A 8 -19.61 -0.83 -4.83
C TRP A 8 -19.52 0.67 -5.09
N LYS A 9 -19.94 1.49 -4.11
CA LYS A 9 -19.67 2.93 -4.13
C LYS A 9 -18.18 3.18 -4.02
N ARG A 10 -17.61 3.85 -5.02
CA ARG A 10 -16.21 4.29 -4.98
C ARG A 10 -16.08 5.42 -3.96
N LYS A 11 -15.05 5.33 -3.12
CA LYS A 11 -14.59 6.49 -2.35
C LYS A 11 -14.02 7.54 -3.32
N ALA A 12 -13.89 8.78 -2.83
CA ALA A 12 -13.22 9.85 -3.56
C ALA A 12 -11.82 9.42 -4.04
N GLN A 13 -11.32 10.09 -5.08
CA GLN A 13 -9.97 9.84 -5.57
C GLN A 13 -8.95 10.05 -4.44
N ILE A 14 -8.09 9.07 -4.26
CA ILE A 14 -6.98 9.11 -3.30
C ILE A 14 -5.67 8.93 -4.04
N VAL A 15 -4.61 9.56 -3.52
CA VAL A 15 -3.24 9.34 -3.99
C VAL A 15 -2.76 8.00 -3.43
N VAL A 16 -2.19 7.16 -4.29
CA VAL A 16 -1.72 5.82 -3.93
C VAL A 16 -0.30 5.61 -4.45
N CYS A 17 0.41 4.67 -3.83
CA CYS A 17 1.64 4.12 -4.37
C CYS A 17 1.32 2.83 -5.14
N LEU A 18 1.95 2.64 -6.30
CA LEU A 18 1.90 1.40 -7.06
C LEU A 18 3.26 0.72 -7.00
N LYS A 19 3.31 -0.46 -6.40
CA LYS A 19 4.51 -1.31 -6.39
C LYS A 19 4.37 -2.38 -7.47
N GLY A 20 5.16 -2.24 -8.53
CA GLY A 20 5.26 -3.25 -9.58
C GLY A 20 5.90 -4.54 -9.06
N LEU A 21 5.40 -5.67 -9.56
CA LEU A 21 5.96 -6.99 -9.27
C LEU A 21 6.41 -7.60 -10.59
N ASP A 22 7.71 -7.65 -10.80
CA ASP A 22 8.25 -8.21 -12.04
C ASP A 22 7.97 -9.71 -12.12
N ASN A 23 7.76 -10.21 -13.35
CA ASN A 23 7.49 -11.62 -13.64
C ASN A 23 6.28 -12.20 -12.86
N SER A 24 5.32 -11.36 -12.49
CA SER A 24 4.18 -11.74 -11.64
C SER A 24 2.95 -12.22 -12.42
N LYS A 25 3.06 -12.44 -13.74
CA LYS A 25 1.95 -12.92 -14.57
C LYS A 25 1.29 -14.17 -14.00
N ASP A 26 2.12 -15.04 -13.44
CA ASP A 26 1.74 -16.31 -12.81
C ASP A 26 1.90 -16.22 -11.28
N ILE A 27 1.26 -15.24 -10.63
CA ILE A 27 1.24 -15.17 -9.16
C ILE A 27 0.66 -16.44 -8.55
N ASN A 28 1.36 -16.98 -7.56
CA ASN A 28 0.94 -18.15 -6.81
C ASN A 28 0.00 -17.77 -5.65
N GLN A 29 -0.58 -18.79 -5.02
CA GLN A 29 -1.49 -18.61 -3.89
C GLN A 29 -0.81 -17.93 -2.68
N GLU A 30 0.46 -18.22 -2.43
CA GLU A 30 1.23 -17.64 -1.32
C GLU A 30 1.27 -16.11 -1.41
N PHE A 31 1.43 -15.54 -2.61
CA PHE A 31 1.40 -14.10 -2.81
C PHE A 31 0.04 -13.49 -2.41
N LEU A 32 -1.06 -14.14 -2.79
CA LEU A 32 -2.40 -13.68 -2.42
C LEU A 32 -2.63 -13.76 -0.91
N GLU A 33 -2.07 -14.79 -0.27
CA GLU A 33 -2.10 -14.96 1.19
C GLU A 33 -1.30 -13.87 1.89
N GLU A 34 -0.13 -13.48 1.37
CA GLU A 34 0.67 -12.38 1.91
C GLU A 34 -0.09 -11.04 1.84
N VAL A 35 -0.67 -10.72 0.69
CA VAL A 35 -1.49 -9.51 0.51
C VAL A 35 -2.67 -9.51 1.48
N LYS A 36 -3.35 -10.64 1.64
CA LYS A 36 -4.47 -10.80 2.56
C LYS A 36 -4.03 -10.66 4.02
N ASN A 37 -2.89 -11.25 4.39
CA ASN A 37 -2.35 -11.17 5.75
C ASN A 37 -1.97 -9.73 6.09
N GLN A 38 -1.31 -9.01 5.20
CA GLN A 38 -0.96 -7.61 5.43
C GLN A 38 -2.20 -6.71 5.49
N HIS A 39 -3.23 -7.00 4.70
CA HIS A 39 -4.51 -6.29 4.78
C HIS A 39 -5.23 -6.52 6.11
N ASN A 40 -5.20 -7.76 6.63
CA ASN A 40 -5.90 -8.13 7.87
C ASN A 40 -5.16 -7.73 9.15
N HIS A 41 -3.83 -7.75 9.12
CA HIS A 41 -2.99 -7.57 10.32
C HIS A 41 -2.15 -6.30 10.26
N GLY A 42 -2.27 -5.50 9.20
CA GLY A 42 -1.64 -4.18 9.12
C GLY A 42 -2.22 -3.25 10.17
N GLY A 43 -1.50 -3.08 11.28
CA GLY A 43 -1.84 -2.09 12.29
C GLY A 43 -1.62 -0.65 11.82
N ASN A 44 -1.97 0.33 12.66
CA ASN A 44 -1.84 1.77 12.37
C ASN A 44 -0.40 2.23 12.04
N SER A 45 0.60 1.39 12.32
CA SER A 45 2.02 1.68 12.10
C SER A 45 2.56 1.07 10.80
N ALA A 46 1.74 0.38 10.00
CA ALA A 46 2.12 -0.23 8.74
C ALA A 46 1.47 0.48 7.55
N ILE A 47 2.14 0.46 6.39
CA ILE A 47 1.56 0.97 5.13
C ILE A 47 0.35 0.10 4.78
N ALA A 48 -0.81 0.75 4.65
CA ALA A 48 -2.04 0.05 4.30
C ALA A 48 -1.96 -0.51 2.88
N ILE A 49 -2.37 -1.77 2.70
CA ILE A 49 -2.60 -2.37 1.38
C ILE A 49 -4.09 -2.29 1.05
N TYR A 50 -4.40 -1.65 -0.07
CA TYR A 50 -5.76 -1.49 -0.57
C TYR A 50 -6.16 -2.61 -1.52
N GLY A 51 -5.20 -3.27 -2.17
CA GLY A 51 -5.44 -4.42 -3.03
C GLY A 51 -4.36 -4.61 -4.10
N ILE A 52 -4.73 -5.26 -5.19
CA ILE A 52 -3.87 -5.52 -6.34
C ILE A 52 -4.53 -5.04 -7.63
N THR A 53 -3.72 -4.73 -8.63
CA THR A 53 -4.14 -4.37 -9.99
C THR A 53 -3.18 -4.98 -11.01
N LYS A 54 -3.45 -4.82 -12.30
CA LYS A 54 -2.55 -5.24 -13.39
C LYS A 54 -2.05 -4.04 -14.15
N ASN A 55 -0.76 -4.03 -14.47
CA ASN A 55 -0.19 -3.09 -15.41
C ASN A 55 -0.69 -3.44 -16.82
N PRO A 56 -1.38 -2.52 -17.52
CA PRO A 56 -1.92 -2.80 -18.85
C PRO A 56 -0.84 -3.02 -19.92
N LYS A 57 0.40 -2.60 -19.67
CA LYS A 57 1.49 -2.69 -20.66
C LYS A 57 2.11 -4.08 -20.76
N ASP A 58 2.41 -4.68 -19.61
CA ASP A 58 3.12 -5.96 -19.52
C ASP A 58 2.27 -7.08 -18.93
N GLY A 59 1.11 -6.76 -18.33
CA GLY A 59 0.23 -7.72 -17.67
C GLY A 59 0.69 -8.15 -16.26
N ASN A 60 1.80 -7.60 -15.77
CA ASN A 60 2.30 -7.88 -14.43
C ASN A 60 1.36 -7.30 -13.38
N TYR A 61 1.22 -7.99 -12.25
CA TYR A 61 0.49 -7.49 -11.11
C TYR A 61 1.26 -6.37 -10.41
N MET A 62 0.49 -5.48 -9.79
CA MET A 62 0.98 -4.40 -8.94
C MET A 62 0.19 -4.39 -7.65
N MET A 63 0.86 -4.10 -6.54
CA MET A 63 0.17 -3.78 -5.29
C MET A 63 -0.26 -2.32 -5.27
N VAL A 64 -1.48 -2.08 -4.80
CA VAL A 64 -2.04 -0.75 -4.55
C VAL A 64 -1.95 -0.49 -3.05
N MET A 65 -1.17 0.52 -2.65
CA MET A 65 -0.87 0.77 -1.25
C MET A 65 -0.92 2.26 -0.91
N GLU A 66 -1.00 2.55 0.38
CA GLU A 66 -0.97 3.92 0.90
C GLU A 66 0.31 4.65 0.47
N TYR A 67 0.15 5.90 0.02
CA TYR A 67 1.28 6.73 -0.35
C TYR A 67 1.89 7.40 0.88
N ALA A 68 3.11 7.00 1.24
CA ALA A 68 3.88 7.60 2.32
C ALA A 68 4.40 9.00 1.92
N LYS A 69 3.60 10.04 2.14
CA LYS A 69 3.92 11.43 1.75
C LYS A 69 5.25 11.94 2.31
N GLN A 70 5.63 11.50 3.51
CA GLN A 70 6.90 11.90 4.15
C GLN A 70 8.11 11.07 3.70
N GLY A 71 7.91 10.10 2.81
CA GLY A 71 8.95 9.21 2.32
C GLY A 71 9.40 8.18 3.38
N SER A 72 10.64 7.72 3.24
CA SER A 72 11.19 6.69 4.12
C SER A 72 11.75 7.30 5.41
N LEU A 73 11.69 6.54 6.50
CA LEU A 73 12.30 6.90 7.78
C LEU A 73 13.79 7.21 7.62
N ARG A 74 14.52 6.45 6.80
CA ARG A 74 15.94 6.72 6.50
C ARG A 74 16.14 8.13 5.95
N LYS A 75 15.38 8.54 4.94
CA LYS A 75 15.49 9.88 4.36
C LYS A 75 15.12 10.98 5.36
N LEU A 76 14.14 10.72 6.23
CA LEU A 76 13.78 11.63 7.31
C LEU A 76 14.94 11.80 8.31
N LEU A 77 15.54 10.69 8.75
CA LEU A 77 16.69 10.71 9.65
C LEU A 77 17.88 11.42 9.00
N ASP A 78 18.21 11.12 7.75
CA ASP A 78 19.32 11.73 7.03
C ASP A 78 19.19 13.25 6.89
N SER A 79 17.96 13.77 6.80
CA SER A 79 17.70 15.21 6.59
C SER A 79 17.40 16.00 7.87
N LYS A 80 16.87 15.36 8.91
CA LYS A 80 16.38 16.05 10.12
C LYS A 80 17.02 15.59 11.42
N TYR A 81 18.07 14.78 11.36
CA TYR A 81 18.69 14.20 12.56
C TYR A 81 18.92 15.21 13.70
N GLY A 82 19.45 16.40 13.39
CA GLY A 82 19.74 17.45 14.39
C GLY A 82 18.51 18.18 14.95
N GLU A 83 17.34 18.01 14.35
CA GLU A 83 16.06 18.57 14.84
C GLU A 83 15.28 17.57 15.68
N LEU A 84 15.65 16.28 15.65
CA LEU A 84 14.97 15.22 16.37
C LEU A 84 15.49 15.15 17.81
N ASP A 85 14.57 15.07 18.76
CA ASP A 85 14.88 14.84 20.16
C ASP A 85 14.30 13.51 20.66
N TRP A 86 14.83 13.03 21.78
CA TRP A 86 14.34 11.82 22.46
C TRP A 86 13.13 12.07 23.34
N THR A 87 12.77 13.34 23.57
CA THR A 87 11.73 13.70 24.51
C THR A 87 10.37 13.50 23.87
N TYR A 88 9.60 12.59 24.43
CA TYR A 88 8.17 12.50 24.12
C TYR A 88 7.50 13.80 24.62
N LYS A 89 6.91 14.58 23.72
CA LYS A 89 6.04 15.71 24.08
C LYS A 89 4.60 15.24 24.24
#